data_AF-A0A5C6V0D5-F1
#
_entry.id   AF-A0A5C6V0D5-F1
#
_cell.length_a   1.000
_cell.length_b   1.000
_cell.length_c   1.000
_cell.angle_alpha   90.00
_cell.angle_beta   90.00
_cell.angle_gamma   90.00
#
_symmetry.space_group_name_H-M   'P 1'
#
loop_
_entity.id
_entity.type
_entity.pdbx_description
1 polymer ?
#
loop_
_entity_poly.entity_id
_entity_poly.type
_entity_poly.pdbx_seq_one_letter_code
_entity_poly.pdbx_strand_id
1 'polypeptide(L)'
;MFRIALIRWTILLAVGALLFYLKSEFGLRLDGEFFKAGNLIGASSILAGIIVAYVMAKIFQLSQRKFEDDQEFEILSDQLTNYRKLLFRLLKSPNFWTKFDDIVRLKKKYPKLTFTDIHSEEVESKESQDFWKNEENFSATTADLYLAMECVTGPIETIEDIEEAKSEYSTEWLKKMLPALSQIWFYLEEKFARHTAGLINDQGIWEPYQDSIRNLTARIDKRLKRKSFDRTIVAEMASNFQEEHIPRMLTLKRVRKTKITRSLTSLILTLATMLIAGTAIPLAIELFTFDNNLVTEIAFWCTIVVIGSVINLIIDLFLLLYRDFFGSETF
;
A
#
# COMPACT_ATOMS: atom_id res chain seq x y z
N MET A 1 5.40 8.14 23.56
CA MET A 1 6.82 7.94 23.18
C MET A 1 7.81 8.47 24.20
N PHE A 2 7.74 9.73 24.64
CA PHE A 2 8.73 10.33 25.56
C PHE A 2 8.87 9.60 26.92
N ARG A 3 7.75 9.21 27.56
CA ARG A 3 7.77 8.48 28.84
C ARG A 3 8.45 7.11 28.77
N ILE A 4 8.27 6.38 27.67
CA ILE A 4 8.89 5.05 27.47
C ILE A 4 10.40 5.20 27.21
N ALA A 5 10.80 6.21 26.42
CA ALA A 5 12.21 6.51 26.21
C ALA A 5 12.92 6.90 27.52
N LEU A 6 12.27 7.70 28.37
CA LEU A 6 12.82 8.11 29.67
C LEU A 6 13.03 6.90 30.59
N ILE A 7 12.05 6.00 30.68
CA ILE A 7 12.14 4.76 31.49
C ILE A 7 13.25 3.84 30.96
N ARG A 8 13.40 3.73 29.63
CA ARG A 8 14.46 2.93 29.00
C ARG A 8 15.85 3.43 29.39
N TRP A 9 16.08 4.74 29.31
CA TRP A 9 17.37 5.33 29.67
C TRP A 9 17.65 5.27 31.17
N THR A 10 16.64 5.45 32.03
CA THR A 10 16.84 5.33 33.48
C THR A 10 17.20 3.90 33.90
N ILE A 11 16.59 2.88 33.30
CA ILE A 11 16.95 1.46 33.56
C ILE A 11 18.38 1.18 33.11
N LEU A 12 18.76 1.60 31.90
CA LEU A 12 20.11 1.37 31.36
C LEU A 12 21.18 2.09 32.20
N LEU A 13 20.93 3.33 32.61
CA LEU A 13 21.83 4.09 33.47
C LEU A 13 21.92 3.50 34.88
N ALA A 14 20.81 3.04 35.45
CA ALA A 14 20.80 2.40 36.77
C ALA A 14 21.62 1.10 36.78
N VAL A 15 21.48 0.27 35.75
CA VAL A 15 22.26 -0.97 35.63
C VAL A 15 23.74 -0.68 35.39
N GLY A 16 24.06 0.29 34.53
CA GLY A 16 25.45 0.73 34.31
C GLY A 16 26.10 1.27 35.59
N ALA A 17 25.38 2.12 36.33
CA ALA A 17 25.83 2.67 37.60
C ALA A 17 26.00 1.60 38.68
N LEU A 18 25.09 0.62 38.76
CA LEU A 18 25.19 -0.51 39.67
C LEU A 18 26.42 -1.37 39.37
N LEU A 19 26.67 -1.71 38.10
CA LEU A 19 27.83 -2.50 37.70
C LEU A 19 29.15 -1.75 37.96
N PHE A 20 29.17 -0.43 37.73
CA PHE A 20 30.31 0.41 38.05
C PHE A 20 30.56 0.50 39.57
N TYR A 21 29.51 0.69 40.36
CA TYR A 21 29.58 0.69 41.83
C TYR A 21 30.10 -0.65 42.35
N LEU A 22 29.58 -1.77 41.84
CA LEU A 22 30.04 -3.11 42.21
C LEU A 22 31.52 -3.33 41.88
N LYS A 23 32.00 -2.80 40.74
CA LYS A 23 33.43 -2.83 40.40
C LYS A 23 34.28 -2.02 41.38
N SER A 24 33.84 -0.80 41.71
CA SER A 24 34.58 0.12 42.57
C SER A 24 34.64 -0.35 44.03
N GLU A 25 33.53 -0.84 44.57
CA GLU A 25 33.39 -1.15 46.00
C GLU A 25 33.90 -2.56 46.34
N PHE A 26 33.56 -3.56 45.51
CA PHE A 26 33.92 -4.94 45.78
C PHE A 26 35.23 -5.36 45.11
N GLY A 27 35.86 -4.44 44.36
CA GLY A 27 37.11 -4.71 43.65
C GLY A 27 37.00 -6.01 42.86
N LEU A 28 35.92 -6.15 42.07
CA LEU A 28 35.64 -7.30 41.20
C LEU A 28 36.89 -7.60 40.36
N ARG A 29 37.79 -8.40 40.92
CA ARG A 29 38.93 -8.95 40.21
C ARG A 29 38.32 -9.97 39.29
N LEU A 30 38.30 -9.64 38.01
CA LEU A 30 37.86 -10.49 36.91
C LEU A 30 38.84 -11.68 36.70
N ASP A 31 39.48 -12.16 37.77
CA ASP A 31 40.39 -13.31 37.80
C ASP A 31 39.59 -14.64 37.81
N GLY A 32 38.28 -14.57 38.00
CA GLY A 32 37.38 -15.73 38.00
C GLY A 32 37.02 -16.17 36.58
N GLU A 33 37.10 -17.48 36.32
CA GLU A 33 36.79 -18.16 35.05
C GLU A 33 35.49 -17.74 34.35
N PHE A 34 34.57 -17.07 35.07
CA PHE A 34 33.33 -16.49 34.57
C PHE A 34 33.51 -15.42 33.49
N PHE A 35 34.60 -14.62 33.51
CA PHE A 35 34.83 -13.53 32.55
C PHE A 35 35.86 -13.84 31.46
N LYS A 36 36.21 -15.12 31.27
CA LYS A 36 36.98 -15.56 30.11
C LYS A 36 36.26 -15.13 28.83
N ALA A 37 36.98 -14.52 27.89
CA ALA A 37 36.43 -14.05 26.62
C ALA A 37 35.62 -15.13 25.88
N GLY A 38 36.00 -16.41 25.99
CA GLY A 38 35.21 -17.54 25.49
C GLY A 38 33.77 -17.65 26.04
N ASN A 39 33.52 -17.35 27.32
CA ASN A 39 32.16 -17.38 27.88
C ASN A 39 31.32 -16.20 27.37
N LEU A 40 31.94 -15.02 27.22
CA LEU A 40 31.30 -13.84 26.65
C LEU A 40 30.95 -14.08 25.18
N ILE A 41 31.87 -14.67 24.41
CA ILE A 41 31.66 -15.07 23.02
C ILE A 41 30.52 -16.09 22.94
N GLY A 42 30.53 -17.12 23.79
CA GLY A 42 29.49 -18.16 23.81
C GLY A 42 28.09 -17.62 24.12
N ALA A 43 27.95 -16.84 25.21
CA ALA A 43 26.68 -16.24 25.58
C ALA A 43 26.17 -15.24 24.51
N SER A 44 27.07 -14.40 24.00
CA SER A 44 26.73 -13.42 22.96
C SER A 44 26.35 -14.07 21.64
N SER A 45 26.98 -15.20 21.30
CA SER A 45 26.68 -15.96 20.08
C SER A 45 25.30 -16.63 20.16
N ILE A 46 24.95 -17.23 21.29
CA ILE A 46 23.63 -17.83 21.50
C ILE A 46 22.54 -16.76 21.42
N LEU A 47 22.72 -15.64 22.12
CA LEU A 47 21.76 -14.52 22.11
C LEU A 47 21.64 -13.90 20.73
N ALA A 48 22.76 -13.67 20.04
CA ALA A 48 22.75 -13.19 18.66
C ALA A 48 22.00 -14.16 17.73
N GLY A 49 22.20 -15.48 17.88
CA GLY A 49 21.47 -16.50 17.12
C GLY A 49 19.96 -16.40 17.29
N ILE A 50 19.48 -16.23 18.53
CA ILE A 50 18.04 -16.05 18.83
C ILE A 50 17.51 -14.78 18.16
N ILE A 51 18.24 -13.67 18.26
CA ILE A 51 17.83 -12.38 17.68
C ILE A 51 17.82 -12.45 16.15
N VAL A 52 18.83 -13.08 15.55
CA VAL A 52 18.89 -13.31 14.10
C VAL A 52 17.69 -14.12 13.64
N ALA A 53 17.37 -15.23 14.32
CA ALA A 53 16.21 -16.05 13.99
C ALA A 53 14.91 -15.23 14.05
N TYR A 54 14.73 -14.40 15.07
CA TYR A 54 13.56 -13.53 15.20
C TYR A 54 13.50 -12.45 14.11
N VAL A 55 14.60 -11.74 13.85
CA VAL A 55 14.68 -10.70 12.82
C VAL A 55 14.42 -11.31 11.44
N MET A 56 15.01 -12.48 11.14
CA MET A 56 14.75 -13.20 9.89
C MET A 56 13.29 -13.62 9.76
N ALA A 57 12.69 -14.19 10.82
CA ALA A 57 11.27 -14.53 10.81
C ALA A 57 10.38 -13.29 10.54
N LYS A 58 10.70 -12.14 11.14
CA LYS A 58 9.97 -10.89 10.90
C LYS A 58 10.19 -10.32 9.51
N ILE A 59 11.42 -10.36 8.98
CA ILE A 59 11.70 -9.96 7.59
C ILE A 59 10.91 -10.85 6.63
N PHE A 60 10.92 -12.17 6.86
CA PHE A 60 10.17 -13.11 6.04
C PHE A 60 8.66 -12.82 6.10
N GLN A 61 8.10 -12.62 7.30
CA GLN A 61 6.69 -12.25 7.47
C GLN A 61 6.33 -10.96 6.72
N LEU A 62 7.19 -9.94 6.79
CA LEU A 62 6.97 -8.67 6.07
C LEU A 62 7.08 -8.83 4.56
N SER A 63 8.04 -9.62 4.08
CA SER A 63 8.20 -9.91 2.65
C SER A 63 7.01 -10.71 2.11
N GLN A 64 6.53 -11.69 2.88
CA GLN A 64 5.36 -12.47 2.51
C GLN A 64 4.10 -11.60 2.46
N ARG A 65 3.87 -10.75 3.47
CA ARG A 65 2.75 -9.80 3.45
C ARG A 65 2.83 -8.85 2.25
N LYS A 66 4.02 -8.32 1.95
CA LYS A 66 4.21 -7.48 0.75
C LYS A 66 3.88 -8.22 -0.53
N PHE A 67 4.29 -9.48 -0.64
CA PHE A 67 3.98 -10.32 -1.79
C PHE A 67 2.47 -10.55 -1.93
N GLU A 68 1.77 -10.84 -0.82
CA GLU A 68 0.31 -10.98 -0.78
C GLU A 68 -0.39 -9.67 -1.18
N ASP A 69 0.04 -8.52 -0.62
CA ASP A 69 -0.48 -7.19 -0.96
C ASP A 69 -0.25 -6.86 -2.46
N ASP A 70 0.89 -7.28 -3.02
CA ASP A 70 1.24 -7.06 -4.43
C ASP A 70 0.38 -7.92 -5.37
N GLN A 71 0.14 -9.19 -5.00
CA GLN A 71 -0.78 -10.06 -5.73
C GLN A 71 -2.21 -9.54 -5.70
N GLU A 72 -2.69 -9.09 -4.54
CA GLU A 72 -4.03 -8.52 -4.42
C GLU A 72 -4.16 -7.25 -5.28
N PHE A 73 -3.15 -6.38 -5.25
CA PHE A 73 -3.13 -5.18 -6.09
C PHE A 73 -3.14 -5.53 -7.59
N GLU A 74 -2.39 -6.55 -8.01
CA GLU A 74 -2.38 -7.02 -9.38
C GLU A 74 -3.77 -7.51 -9.81
N ILE A 75 -4.43 -8.35 -9.00
CA ILE A 75 -5.79 -8.84 -9.28
C ILE A 75 -6.78 -7.66 -9.44
N LEU A 76 -6.78 -6.70 -8.52
CA LEU A 76 -7.66 -5.53 -8.60
C LEU A 76 -7.34 -4.67 -9.83
N SER A 77 -6.06 -4.56 -10.18
CA SER A 77 -5.60 -3.85 -11.37
C SER A 77 -6.05 -4.52 -12.67
N ASP A 78 -5.97 -5.84 -12.75
CA ASP A 78 -6.51 -6.64 -13.86
C ASP A 78 -7.99 -6.40 -14.05
N GLN A 79 -8.76 -6.43 -12.96
CA GLN A 79 -10.20 -6.19 -12.99
C GLN A 79 -10.50 -4.78 -13.49
N LEU A 80 -9.82 -3.75 -12.96
CA LEU A 80 -9.99 -2.37 -13.42
C LEU A 80 -9.62 -2.22 -14.90
N THR A 81 -8.55 -2.86 -15.33
CA THR A 81 -8.10 -2.85 -16.73
C THR A 81 -9.15 -3.45 -17.66
N ASN A 82 -9.74 -4.60 -17.28
CA ASN A 82 -10.81 -5.22 -18.05
C ASN A 82 -12.08 -4.35 -18.08
N TYR A 83 -12.38 -3.65 -16.97
CA TYR A 83 -13.50 -2.71 -16.93
C TYR A 83 -13.27 -1.50 -17.85
N ARG A 84 -12.06 -0.97 -17.90
CA ARG A 84 -11.69 0.09 -18.86
C ARG A 84 -11.83 -0.37 -20.31
N LYS A 85 -11.41 -1.59 -20.62
CA LYS A 85 -11.61 -2.18 -21.97
C LYS A 85 -13.09 -2.32 -22.32
N LEU A 86 -13.92 -2.70 -21.34
CA LEU A 86 -15.36 -2.76 -21.50
C LEU A 86 -15.92 -1.38 -21.85
N LEU A 87 -15.62 -0.36 -21.03
CA LEU A 87 -16.07 1.02 -21.28
C LEU A 87 -15.58 1.56 -22.62
N PHE A 88 -14.33 1.28 -23.00
CA PHE A 88 -13.77 1.68 -24.29
C PHE A 88 -14.58 1.12 -25.47
N ARG A 89 -14.98 -0.15 -25.40
CA ARG A 89 -15.83 -0.77 -26.42
C ARG A 89 -17.23 -0.16 -26.48
N LEU A 90 -17.80 0.18 -25.33
CA LEU A 90 -19.10 0.84 -25.26
C LEU A 90 -19.04 2.26 -25.84
N LEU A 91 -17.99 3.03 -25.50
CA LEU A 91 -17.73 4.36 -26.05
C LEU A 91 -17.65 4.36 -27.58
N LYS A 92 -16.96 3.36 -28.15
CA LYS A 92 -16.75 3.24 -29.60
C LYS A 92 -17.91 2.57 -30.35
N SER A 93 -18.93 2.05 -29.64
CA SER A 93 -20.07 1.36 -30.25
C SER A 93 -21.20 2.34 -30.58
N PRO A 94 -21.45 2.70 -31.85
CA PRO A 94 -22.51 3.64 -32.20
C PRO A 94 -23.88 3.14 -31.79
N ASN A 95 -24.09 1.83 -31.85
CA ASN A 95 -25.38 1.20 -31.54
C ASN A 95 -25.69 1.13 -30.04
N PHE A 96 -24.70 1.33 -29.17
CA PHE A 96 -24.94 1.44 -27.73
C PHE A 96 -25.65 2.76 -27.39
N TRP A 97 -25.36 3.82 -28.15
CA TRP A 97 -25.89 5.16 -27.94
C TRP A 97 -27.10 5.41 -28.83
N THR A 98 -28.26 5.69 -28.25
CA THR A 98 -29.43 6.08 -29.05
C THR A 98 -29.24 7.45 -29.73
N LYS A 99 -28.42 8.32 -29.13
CA LYS A 99 -28.09 9.66 -29.62
C LYS A 99 -26.59 9.83 -29.87
N PHE A 100 -25.99 8.96 -30.69
CA PHE A 100 -24.55 9.04 -30.97
C PHE A 100 -24.12 10.39 -31.59
N ASP A 101 -25.00 11.03 -32.37
CA ASP A 101 -24.75 12.35 -32.97
C ASP A 101 -24.51 13.45 -31.92
N ASP A 102 -25.09 13.33 -30.73
CA ASP A 102 -24.87 14.28 -29.62
C ASP A 102 -23.40 14.26 -29.19
N ILE A 103 -22.77 13.08 -29.18
CA ILE A 103 -21.36 12.88 -28.84
C ILE A 103 -20.48 13.51 -29.92
N VAL A 104 -20.82 13.31 -31.20
CA VAL A 104 -20.08 13.91 -32.33
C VAL A 104 -20.14 15.43 -32.27
N ARG A 105 -21.32 16.00 -32.00
CA ARG A 105 -21.49 17.45 -31.83
C ARG A 105 -20.73 17.99 -30.63
N LEU A 106 -20.79 17.29 -29.50
CA LEU A 106 -20.03 17.61 -28.30
C LEU A 106 -18.54 17.71 -28.61
N LYS A 107 -17.95 16.67 -29.20
CA LYS A 107 -16.51 16.64 -29.49
C LYS A 107 -16.09 17.63 -30.57
N LYS A 108 -16.99 17.98 -31.49
CA LYS A 108 -16.75 19.06 -32.45
C LYS A 108 -16.72 20.43 -31.79
N LYS A 109 -17.62 20.69 -30.83
CA LYS A 109 -17.73 21.98 -30.13
C LYS A 109 -16.67 22.14 -29.03
N TYR A 110 -16.43 21.09 -28.25
CA TYR A 110 -15.48 21.06 -27.15
C TYR A 110 -14.53 19.85 -27.24
N PRO A 111 -13.51 19.90 -28.11
CA PRO A 111 -12.63 18.76 -28.36
C PRO A 111 -11.76 18.37 -27.16
N LYS A 112 -11.47 19.31 -26.26
CA LYS A 112 -10.57 19.11 -25.09
C LYS A 112 -11.30 19.02 -23.75
N LEU A 113 -12.63 19.14 -23.76
CA LEU A 113 -13.42 19.13 -22.53
C LEU A 113 -13.37 17.74 -21.90
N THR A 114 -13.01 17.70 -20.62
CA THR A 114 -12.97 16.47 -19.83
C THR A 114 -14.04 16.48 -18.75
N PHE A 115 -14.36 15.29 -18.24
CA PHE A 115 -15.27 15.13 -17.10
C PHE A 115 -14.87 15.97 -15.88
N THR A 116 -13.57 16.07 -15.61
CA THR A 116 -13.09 16.88 -14.49
C THR A 116 -13.32 18.37 -14.69
N ASP A 117 -13.30 18.86 -15.93
CA ASP A 117 -13.47 20.30 -16.20
C ASP A 117 -14.91 20.77 -16.01
N ILE A 118 -15.88 19.88 -16.21
CA ILE A 118 -17.32 20.20 -16.04
C ILE A 118 -17.80 20.02 -14.60
N HIS A 119 -17.10 19.21 -13.78
CA HIS A 119 -17.47 18.90 -12.39
C HIS A 119 -16.47 19.46 -11.34
N SER A 120 -15.42 20.16 -11.74
CA SER A 120 -14.50 20.80 -10.78
C SER A 120 -15.14 22.02 -10.12
N GLU A 121 -15.20 22.03 -8.79
CA GLU A 121 -15.64 23.19 -7.99
C GLU A 121 -14.69 24.39 -8.13
N GLU A 122 -13.40 24.15 -8.41
CA GLU A 122 -12.36 25.20 -8.46
C GLU A 122 -12.37 26.02 -9.76
N VAL A 123 -13.08 25.57 -10.79
CA VAL A 123 -13.16 26.26 -12.08
C VAL A 123 -14.60 26.23 -12.58
N GLU A 124 -15.39 27.24 -12.20
CA GLU A 124 -16.54 27.66 -13.02
C GLU A 124 -16.02 28.24 -14.34
N SER A 125 -15.43 27.38 -15.18
CA SER A 125 -15.01 27.79 -16.51
C SER A 125 -16.27 28.22 -17.25
N LYS A 126 -16.16 29.30 -18.04
CA LYS A 126 -17.24 29.71 -18.94
C LYS A 126 -17.70 28.54 -19.81
N GLU A 127 -16.79 27.63 -20.13
CA GLU A 127 -17.04 26.40 -20.90
C GLU A 127 -17.90 25.38 -20.14
N SER A 128 -17.67 25.16 -18.84
CA SER A 128 -18.52 24.29 -18.00
C SER A 128 -19.94 24.87 -17.87
N GLN A 129 -20.06 26.18 -17.62
CA GLN A 129 -21.38 26.81 -17.55
C GLN A 129 -22.10 26.80 -18.91
N ASP A 130 -21.36 27.00 -20.00
CA ASP A 130 -21.89 26.95 -21.37
C ASP A 130 -22.31 25.51 -21.72
N PHE A 131 -21.58 24.48 -21.26
CA PHE A 131 -21.94 23.08 -21.45
C PHE A 131 -23.34 22.77 -20.88
N TRP A 132 -23.58 23.12 -19.61
CA TRP A 132 -24.87 22.85 -18.95
C TRP A 132 -26.03 23.71 -19.49
N LYS A 133 -25.73 24.85 -20.11
CA LYS A 133 -26.75 25.75 -20.70
C LYS A 133 -27.09 25.41 -22.16
N ASN A 134 -26.30 24.55 -22.83
CA ASN A 134 -26.44 24.24 -24.27
C ASN A 134 -27.28 22.99 -24.57
N GLU A 135 -28.38 22.75 -23.85
CA GLU A 135 -29.25 21.59 -24.10
C GLU A 135 -29.88 21.57 -25.51
N GLU A 136 -29.95 22.71 -26.20
CA GLU A 136 -30.48 22.79 -27.57
C GLU A 136 -29.60 22.07 -28.61
N ASN A 137 -28.30 21.89 -28.34
CA ASN A 137 -27.34 21.39 -29.34
C ASN A 137 -27.03 19.90 -29.19
N PHE A 138 -27.03 19.38 -27.96
CA PHE A 138 -26.80 17.98 -27.60
C PHE A 138 -27.39 17.70 -26.22
N SER A 139 -27.75 16.44 -25.93
CA SER A 139 -28.18 16.05 -24.59
C SER A 139 -27.03 16.12 -23.59
N ALA A 140 -27.14 17.01 -22.59
CA ALA A 140 -26.16 17.14 -21.52
C ALA A 140 -25.94 15.81 -20.76
N THR A 141 -27.00 15.01 -20.58
CA THR A 141 -26.93 13.68 -19.96
C THR A 141 -26.09 12.69 -20.76
N THR A 142 -26.32 12.58 -22.08
CA THR A 142 -25.51 11.71 -22.95
C THR A 142 -24.05 12.16 -22.96
N ALA A 143 -23.82 13.47 -23.02
CA ALA A 143 -22.49 14.06 -23.02
C ALA A 143 -21.75 13.83 -21.70
N ASP A 144 -22.41 14.01 -20.56
CA ASP A 144 -21.81 13.81 -19.24
C ASP A 144 -21.47 12.33 -18.99
N LEU A 145 -22.39 11.41 -19.33
CA LEU A 145 -22.11 9.97 -19.26
C LEU A 145 -20.92 9.57 -20.16
N TYR A 146 -20.88 10.10 -21.38
CA TYR A 146 -19.76 9.86 -22.30
C TYR A 146 -18.44 10.35 -21.70
N LEU A 147 -18.41 11.57 -21.16
CA LEU A 147 -17.21 12.14 -20.54
C LEU A 147 -16.78 11.35 -19.29
N ALA A 148 -17.73 10.88 -18.47
CA ALA A 148 -17.46 10.05 -17.31
C ALA A 148 -16.81 8.71 -17.72
N MET A 149 -17.36 8.03 -18.73
CA MET A 149 -16.77 6.82 -19.29
C MET A 149 -15.37 7.08 -19.86
N GLU A 150 -15.19 8.18 -20.59
CA GLU A 150 -13.90 8.59 -21.16
C GLU A 150 -12.85 8.89 -20.09
N CYS A 151 -13.26 9.50 -18.97
CA CYS A 151 -12.39 9.75 -17.81
C CYS A 151 -11.84 8.45 -17.22
N VAL A 152 -12.66 7.40 -17.14
CA VAL A 152 -12.26 6.08 -16.63
C VAL A 152 -11.38 5.35 -17.64
N THR A 153 -11.67 5.44 -18.94
CA THR A 153 -10.80 4.83 -19.96
C THR A 153 -9.45 5.54 -20.06
N GLY A 154 -9.40 6.84 -19.81
CA GLY A 154 -8.20 7.67 -19.99
C GLY A 154 -8.00 8.11 -21.44
N PRO A 155 -6.93 8.90 -21.70
CA PRO A 155 -6.61 9.46 -23.02
C PRO A 155 -6.00 8.40 -23.94
N ILE A 156 -6.76 7.35 -24.19
CA ILE A 156 -6.29 6.13 -24.83
C ILE A 156 -7.00 5.94 -26.16
N GLU A 157 -6.21 5.68 -27.20
CA GLU A 157 -6.69 5.50 -28.57
C GLU A 157 -6.97 4.03 -28.90
N THR A 158 -6.25 3.09 -28.28
CA THR A 158 -6.33 1.66 -28.58
C THR A 158 -6.54 0.77 -27.33
N ILE A 159 -6.89 -0.50 -27.51
CA ILE A 159 -7.05 -1.44 -26.38
C ILE A 159 -5.69 -1.81 -25.78
N GLU A 160 -4.66 -1.84 -26.62
CA GLU A 160 -3.27 -2.15 -26.29
C GLU A 160 -2.70 -1.12 -25.29
N ASP A 161 -2.96 0.17 -25.50
CA ASP A 161 -2.59 1.23 -24.55
C ASP A 161 -3.23 1.02 -23.16
N ILE A 162 -4.43 0.43 -23.10
CA ILE A 162 -5.10 0.09 -21.82
C ILE A 162 -4.36 -1.03 -21.11
N GLU A 163 -3.82 -2.00 -21.85
CA GLU A 163 -3.01 -3.10 -21.32
C GLU A 163 -1.67 -2.61 -20.78
N GLU A 164 -1.01 -1.69 -21.48
CA GLU A 164 0.25 -1.12 -21.03
C GLU A 164 0.10 -0.28 -19.75
N ALA A 165 -1.02 0.42 -19.60
CA ALA A 165 -1.32 1.23 -18.41
C ALA A 165 -1.60 0.43 -17.12
N LYS A 166 -1.81 -0.89 -17.24
CA LYS A 166 -2.23 -1.80 -16.15
C LYS A 166 -1.32 -1.77 -14.92
N SER A 167 -0.01 -1.56 -15.06
CA SER A 167 0.93 -1.61 -13.94
C SER A 167 1.15 -0.28 -13.23
N GLU A 168 0.74 0.84 -13.82
CA GLU A 168 1.20 2.16 -13.38
C GLU A 168 0.17 2.98 -12.59
N TYR A 169 -1.10 2.57 -12.58
CA TYR A 169 -2.24 3.33 -12.03
C TYR A 169 -1.91 4.22 -10.83
N SER A 170 -1.66 5.51 -11.10
CA SER A 170 -1.18 6.45 -10.09
C SER A 170 -2.25 6.71 -9.03
N THR A 171 -1.82 7.10 -7.82
CA THR A 171 -2.77 7.42 -6.75
C THR A 171 -3.70 8.57 -7.14
N GLU A 172 -3.20 9.53 -7.92
CA GLU A 172 -3.98 10.66 -8.44
C GLU A 172 -5.02 10.21 -9.44
N TRP A 173 -4.63 9.33 -10.36
CA TRP A 173 -5.52 8.82 -11.40
C TRP A 173 -6.63 7.94 -10.84
N LEU A 174 -6.31 7.06 -9.88
CA LEU A 174 -7.33 6.29 -9.14
C LEU A 174 -8.35 7.19 -8.44
N LYS A 175 -7.90 8.29 -7.81
CA LYS A 175 -8.80 9.26 -7.17
C LYS A 175 -9.66 10.01 -8.20
N LYS A 176 -9.08 10.39 -9.33
CA LYS A 176 -9.77 11.08 -10.42
C LYS A 176 -10.96 10.26 -10.97
N MET A 177 -10.87 8.92 -10.94
CA MET A 177 -11.94 8.05 -11.41
C MET A 177 -13.15 7.97 -10.50
N LEU A 178 -13.00 8.18 -9.19
CA LEU A 178 -14.08 7.93 -8.22
C LEU A 178 -15.37 8.70 -8.57
N PRO A 179 -15.33 10.01 -8.87
CA PRO A 179 -16.55 10.73 -9.22
C PRO A 179 -17.11 10.30 -10.59
N ALA A 180 -16.25 9.94 -11.54
CA ALA A 180 -16.67 9.44 -12.85
C ALA A 180 -17.38 8.09 -12.75
N LEU A 181 -16.90 7.17 -11.90
CA LEU A 181 -17.56 5.90 -11.62
C LEU A 181 -18.93 6.10 -10.97
N SER A 182 -19.01 7.04 -10.04
CA SER A 182 -20.29 7.43 -9.43
C SER A 182 -21.28 7.93 -10.47
N GLN A 183 -20.82 8.71 -11.44
CA GLN A 183 -21.67 9.24 -12.51
C GLN A 183 -22.12 8.14 -13.48
N ILE A 184 -21.25 7.19 -13.82
CA ILE A 184 -21.60 6.02 -14.64
C ILE A 184 -22.66 5.19 -13.92
N TRP A 185 -22.47 4.88 -12.64
CA TRP A 185 -23.47 4.17 -11.84
C TRP A 185 -24.81 4.92 -11.85
N PHE A 186 -24.80 6.22 -11.55
CA PHE A 186 -26.00 7.05 -11.49
C PHE A 186 -26.83 7.01 -12.78
N TYR A 187 -26.19 7.11 -13.96
CA TYR A 187 -26.92 7.14 -15.23
C TYR A 187 -27.35 5.76 -15.74
N LEU A 188 -26.59 4.71 -15.42
CA LEU A 188 -26.86 3.36 -15.92
C LEU A 188 -27.75 2.53 -14.97
N GLU A 189 -27.91 2.93 -13.72
CA GLU A 189 -28.78 2.24 -12.76
C GLU A 189 -30.26 2.49 -13.04
N GLU A 190 -31.05 1.41 -13.03
CA GLU A 190 -32.46 1.38 -13.39
C GLU A 190 -33.34 2.32 -12.52
N LYS A 191 -32.91 2.62 -11.29
CA LYS A 191 -33.62 3.53 -10.38
C LYS A 191 -33.69 4.97 -10.90
N PHE A 192 -32.73 5.39 -11.74
CA PHE A 192 -32.69 6.70 -12.39
C PHE A 192 -33.14 6.65 -13.86
N ALA A 193 -33.74 5.54 -14.30
CA ALA A 193 -34.19 5.33 -15.68
C ALA A 193 -35.12 6.44 -16.20
N ARG A 194 -35.75 7.27 -15.36
CA ARG A 194 -36.50 8.44 -15.83
C ARG A 194 -35.63 9.50 -16.52
N HIS A 195 -34.37 9.63 -16.11
CA HIS A 195 -33.41 10.59 -16.68
C HIS A 195 -32.62 10.00 -17.85
N THR A 196 -32.58 8.68 -18.00
CA THR A 196 -31.83 7.97 -19.06
C THR A 196 -32.69 7.12 -19.99
N ALA A 197 -34.02 7.16 -19.83
CA ALA A 197 -34.97 6.47 -20.70
C ALA A 197 -34.76 6.87 -22.17
N GLY A 198 -34.47 5.87 -23.01
CA GLY A 198 -34.28 6.07 -24.44
C GLY A 198 -32.92 6.65 -24.84
N LEU A 199 -31.97 6.87 -23.91
CA LEU A 199 -30.62 7.35 -24.25
C LEU A 199 -29.65 6.22 -24.61
N ILE A 200 -29.90 5.01 -24.11
CA ILE A 200 -29.06 3.83 -24.25
C ILE A 200 -29.87 2.71 -24.87
N ASN A 201 -29.23 1.96 -25.77
CA ASN A 201 -29.81 0.80 -26.41
C ASN A 201 -29.14 -0.47 -25.88
N ASP A 202 -29.78 -1.08 -24.86
CA ASP A 202 -29.29 -2.29 -24.19
C ASP A 202 -29.15 -3.49 -25.17
N GLN A 203 -29.99 -3.51 -26.22
CA GLN A 203 -29.97 -4.54 -27.27
C GLN A 203 -29.07 -4.19 -28.46
N GLY A 204 -28.53 -2.97 -28.50
CA GLY A 204 -27.76 -2.45 -29.62
C GLY A 204 -26.34 -2.95 -29.71
N ILE A 205 -25.84 -3.65 -28.69
CA ILE A 205 -24.48 -4.18 -28.73
C ILE A 205 -24.37 -5.28 -29.78
N TRP A 206 -23.64 -4.98 -30.85
CA TRP A 206 -23.42 -5.88 -31.98
C TRP A 206 -22.88 -7.25 -31.51
N GLU A 207 -23.45 -8.35 -32.02
CA GLU A 207 -23.17 -9.73 -31.57
C GLU A 207 -21.67 -10.08 -31.41
N PRO A 208 -20.76 -9.71 -32.34
CA PRO A 208 -19.33 -9.99 -32.18
C PRO A 208 -18.67 -9.30 -30.98
N TYR A 209 -19.23 -8.17 -30.52
CA TYR A 209 -18.79 -7.55 -29.28
C TYR A 209 -19.42 -8.20 -28.04
N GLN A 210 -20.56 -8.89 -28.15
CA GLN A 210 -21.22 -9.52 -27.00
C GLN A 210 -20.38 -10.64 -26.39
N ASP A 211 -19.77 -11.51 -27.20
CA ASP A 211 -18.88 -12.58 -26.69
C ASP A 211 -17.66 -12.01 -26.00
N SER A 212 -17.09 -10.96 -26.58
CA SER A 212 -15.93 -10.32 -25.99
C SER A 212 -16.26 -9.48 -24.77
N ILE A 213 -17.43 -8.84 -24.72
CA ILE A 213 -17.96 -8.14 -23.54
C ILE A 213 -18.24 -9.15 -22.44
N ARG A 214 -18.85 -10.28 -22.75
CA ARG A 214 -19.10 -11.38 -21.82
C ARG A 214 -17.81 -11.96 -21.25
N ASN A 215 -16.77 -12.09 -22.08
CA ASN A 215 -15.45 -12.51 -21.63
C ASN A 215 -14.79 -11.46 -20.72
N LEU A 216 -14.94 -10.17 -21.03
CA LEU A 216 -14.44 -9.08 -20.18
C LEU A 216 -15.19 -9.03 -18.85
N THR A 217 -16.52 -9.10 -18.86
CA THR A 217 -17.33 -9.08 -17.64
C THR A 217 -17.05 -10.29 -16.75
N ALA A 218 -16.84 -11.48 -17.33
CA ALA A 218 -16.46 -12.68 -16.59
C ALA A 218 -15.04 -12.60 -15.98
N ARG A 219 -14.13 -11.82 -16.58
CA ARG A 219 -12.79 -11.55 -16.02
C ARG A 219 -12.82 -10.54 -14.88
N ILE A 220 -13.83 -9.66 -14.85
CA ILE A 220 -14.05 -8.70 -13.76
C ILE A 220 -14.74 -9.39 -12.59
N ASP A 221 -15.91 -10.00 -12.83
CA ASP A 221 -16.62 -10.83 -11.85
C ASP A 221 -17.09 -12.15 -12.50
N LYS A 222 -16.58 -13.27 -11.97
CA LYS A 222 -16.92 -14.62 -12.43
C LYS A 222 -18.41 -14.93 -12.33
N ARG A 223 -19.15 -14.29 -11.41
CA ARG A 223 -20.60 -14.45 -11.22
C ARG A 223 -21.40 -14.01 -12.45
N LEU A 224 -20.83 -13.11 -13.26
CA LEU A 224 -21.51 -12.53 -14.43
C LEU A 224 -21.38 -13.36 -15.71
N LYS A 225 -20.56 -14.43 -15.70
CA LYS A 225 -20.29 -15.26 -16.89
C LYS A 225 -21.55 -15.81 -17.58
N ARG A 226 -22.63 -16.03 -16.85
CA ARG A 226 -23.89 -16.60 -17.36
C ARG A 226 -25.02 -15.57 -17.55
N LYS A 227 -24.84 -14.33 -17.11
CA LYS A 227 -25.85 -13.28 -17.31
C LYS A 227 -25.77 -12.75 -18.76
N SER A 228 -26.92 -12.43 -19.35
CA SER A 228 -26.96 -11.61 -20.56
C SER A 228 -26.40 -10.22 -20.24
N PHE A 229 -25.70 -9.61 -21.19
CA PHE A 229 -25.24 -8.24 -21.00
C PHE A 229 -26.45 -7.31 -20.86
N ASP A 230 -26.36 -6.38 -19.91
CA ASP A 230 -27.29 -5.26 -19.72
C ASP A 230 -26.51 -4.08 -19.12
N ARG A 231 -26.97 -2.85 -19.32
CA ARG A 231 -26.35 -1.63 -18.75
C ARG A 231 -26.26 -1.68 -17.23
N THR A 232 -27.18 -2.36 -16.56
CA THR A 232 -27.16 -2.54 -15.10
C THR A 232 -25.91 -3.27 -14.63
N ILE A 233 -25.33 -4.16 -15.46
CA ILE A 233 -24.06 -4.82 -15.16
C ILE A 233 -22.90 -3.81 -15.14
N VAL A 234 -22.92 -2.85 -16.06
CA VAL A 234 -21.90 -1.78 -16.10
C VAL A 234 -22.06 -0.87 -14.88
N ALA A 235 -23.30 -0.56 -14.49
CA ALA A 235 -23.60 0.21 -13.27
C ALA A 235 -23.12 -0.50 -11.99
N GLU A 236 -23.43 -1.79 -11.86
CA GLU A 236 -23.02 -2.64 -10.73
C GLU A 236 -21.48 -2.68 -10.61
N MET A 237 -20.78 -2.83 -11.73
CA MET A 237 -19.32 -2.75 -11.74
C MET A 237 -18.81 -1.38 -11.33
N ALA A 238 -19.40 -0.29 -11.84
CA ALA A 238 -18.99 1.06 -11.51
C ALA A 238 -19.07 1.33 -9.99
N SER A 239 -20.17 0.92 -9.36
CA SER A 239 -20.35 0.98 -7.90
C SER A 239 -19.32 0.11 -7.17
N ASN A 240 -19.13 -1.15 -7.57
CA ASN A 240 -18.12 -2.03 -6.95
C ASN A 240 -16.69 -1.45 -7.05
N PHE A 241 -16.33 -0.82 -8.16
CA PHE A 241 -15.04 -0.16 -8.30
C PHE A 241 -14.91 1.07 -7.40
N GLN A 242 -15.97 1.87 -7.30
CA GLN A 242 -16.01 3.07 -6.48
C GLN A 242 -15.95 2.77 -4.98
N GLU A 243 -16.74 1.80 -4.52
CA GLU A 243 -16.94 1.52 -3.09
C GLU A 243 -15.87 0.59 -2.51
N GLU A 244 -15.38 -0.36 -3.31
CA GLU A 244 -14.50 -1.43 -2.80
C GLU A 244 -13.13 -1.43 -3.48
N HIS A 245 -13.08 -1.60 -4.82
CA HIS A 245 -11.82 -1.95 -5.49
C HIS A 245 -10.83 -0.78 -5.46
N ILE A 246 -11.24 0.43 -5.87
CA ILE A 246 -10.34 1.60 -5.88
C ILE A 246 -9.92 1.99 -4.46
N PRO A 247 -10.82 2.08 -3.46
CA PRO A 247 -10.42 2.31 -2.08
C PRO A 247 -9.41 1.27 -1.59
N ARG A 248 -9.62 -0.02 -1.88
CA ARG A 248 -8.68 -1.09 -1.53
C ARG A 248 -7.33 -0.90 -2.21
N MET A 249 -7.29 -0.63 -3.51
CA MET A 249 -6.05 -0.30 -4.24
C MET A 249 -5.31 0.90 -3.63
N LEU A 250 -6.02 1.96 -3.24
CA LEU A 250 -5.44 3.12 -2.58
C LEU A 250 -4.84 2.77 -1.21
N THR A 251 -5.50 1.90 -0.43
CA THR A 251 -4.96 1.42 0.85
C THR A 251 -3.70 0.57 0.65
N LEU A 252 -3.70 -0.37 -0.29
CA LEU A 252 -2.53 -1.21 -0.62
C LEU A 252 -1.33 -0.35 -1.03
N LYS A 253 -1.53 0.67 -1.88
CA LYS A 253 -0.44 1.60 -2.26
C LYS A 253 0.08 2.42 -1.08
N ARG A 254 -0.77 2.79 -0.12
CA ARG A 254 -0.35 3.49 1.10
C ARG A 254 0.50 2.59 1.99
N VAL A 255 0.08 1.33 2.17
CA VAL A 255 0.82 0.33 2.96
C VAL A 255 2.15 0.00 2.31
N ARG A 256 2.22 -0.13 0.97
CA ARG A 256 3.48 -0.38 0.23
C ARG A 256 4.55 0.69 0.46
N LYS A 257 4.15 1.95 0.69
CA LYS A 257 5.07 3.07 0.99
C LYS A 257 5.60 3.06 2.43
N THR A 258 5.13 2.17 3.31
CA THR A 258 5.63 2.12 4.68
C THR A 258 7.08 1.62 4.70
N LYS A 259 7.98 2.48 5.20
CA LYS A 259 9.39 2.17 5.39
C LYS A 259 9.53 1.09 6.47
N ILE A 260 10.70 0.43 6.49
CA ILE A 260 11.13 -0.47 7.57
C ILE A 260 10.73 0.18 8.92
N THR A 261 9.96 -0.55 9.73
CA THR A 261 9.47 -0.01 10.98
C THR A 261 10.65 0.35 11.88
N ARG A 262 10.56 1.47 12.62
CA ARG A 262 11.60 1.89 13.57
C ARG A 262 12.00 0.77 14.54
N SER A 263 11.05 -0.10 14.89
CA SER A 263 11.28 -1.27 15.73
C SER A 263 12.25 -2.29 15.09
N LEU A 264 12.11 -2.59 13.79
CA LEU A 264 13.02 -3.50 13.10
C LEU A 264 14.43 -2.90 13.02
N THR A 265 14.54 -1.59 12.76
CA THR A 265 15.84 -0.89 12.78
C THR A 265 16.50 -0.95 14.16
N SER A 266 15.74 -0.77 15.26
CA SER A 266 16.26 -0.88 16.63
C SER A 266 16.79 -2.29 16.93
N LEU A 267 16.09 -3.33 16.48
CA LEU A 267 16.51 -4.72 16.65
C LEU A 267 17.80 -5.02 15.87
N ILE A 268 17.91 -4.56 14.62
CA ILE A 268 19.12 -4.71 13.80
C ILE A 268 20.31 -4.00 14.47
N LEU A 269 20.10 -2.79 14.99
CA LEU A 269 21.16 -2.05 15.68
C LEU A 269 21.58 -2.75 16.98
N THR A 270 20.63 -3.27 17.75
CA THR A 270 20.91 -4.03 18.97
C THR A 270 21.71 -5.30 18.67
N LEU A 271 21.35 -6.02 17.60
CA LEU A 271 22.09 -7.18 17.11
C LEU A 271 23.53 -6.81 16.72
N ALA A 272 23.72 -5.74 15.94
CA ALA A 272 25.03 -5.28 15.53
C ALA A 272 25.92 -4.94 16.73
N THR A 273 25.37 -4.24 17.72
CA THR A 273 26.08 -3.91 18.97
C THR A 273 26.50 -5.15 19.75
N MET A 274 25.60 -6.15 19.87
CA MET A 274 25.93 -7.42 20.53
C MET A 274 27.02 -8.20 19.81
N LEU A 275 26.99 -8.26 18.47
CA LEU A 275 28.03 -8.93 17.70
C LEU A 275 29.38 -8.23 17.85
N ILE A 276 29.41 -6.90 17.77
CA ILE A 276 30.66 -6.14 17.88
C ILE A 276 31.24 -6.27 19.30
N ALA A 277 30.47 -5.95 20.33
CA ALA A 277 30.95 -5.92 21.71
C ALA A 277 31.11 -7.32 22.33
N GLY A 278 30.23 -8.27 21.97
CA GLY A 278 30.21 -9.60 22.56
C GLY A 278 31.04 -10.64 21.82
N THR A 279 31.39 -10.41 20.54
CA THR A 279 32.16 -11.39 19.75
C THR A 279 33.37 -10.77 19.04
N ALA A 280 33.20 -9.72 18.24
CA ALA A 280 34.28 -9.20 17.40
C ALA A 280 35.41 -8.56 18.21
N ILE A 281 35.09 -7.74 19.22
CA ILE A 281 36.09 -7.11 20.09
C ILE A 281 36.80 -8.16 20.95
N PRO A 282 36.11 -9.06 21.69
CA PRO A 282 36.78 -10.12 22.45
C PRO A 282 37.69 -11.01 21.59
N LEU A 283 37.24 -11.38 20.38
CA LEU A 283 38.03 -12.19 19.46
C LEU A 283 39.26 -11.43 18.93
N ALA A 284 39.13 -10.15 18.61
CA ALA A 284 40.27 -9.32 18.25
C ALA A 284 41.28 -9.24 19.40
N ILE A 285 40.81 -9.08 20.65
CA ILE A 285 41.69 -9.04 21.82
C ILE A 285 42.44 -10.36 22.02
N GLU A 286 41.81 -11.51 21.78
CA GLU A 286 42.50 -12.81 21.84
C GLU A 286 43.55 -12.98 20.73
N LEU A 287 43.33 -12.40 19.55
CA LEU A 287 44.27 -12.47 18.42
C LEU A 287 45.51 -11.57 18.58
N PHE A 288 45.41 -10.51 19.37
CA PHE A 288 46.49 -9.55 19.58
C PHE A 288 47.05 -9.68 21.01
N THR A 289 48.38 -9.74 21.15
CA THR A 289 49.03 -9.81 22.46
C THR A 289 49.03 -8.44 23.16
N PHE A 290 47.88 -8.09 23.76
CA PHE A 290 47.72 -6.89 24.57
C PHE A 290 48.13 -7.12 26.04
N ASP A 291 48.40 -6.03 26.77
CA ASP A 291 48.62 -6.06 28.22
C ASP A 291 47.36 -6.55 28.96
N ASN A 292 47.53 -7.50 29.90
CA ASN A 292 46.46 -8.12 30.68
C ASN A 292 45.55 -7.10 31.38
N ASN A 293 46.09 -5.96 31.81
CA ASN A 293 45.28 -4.90 32.43
C ASN A 293 44.34 -4.23 31.42
N LEU A 294 44.81 -3.96 30.20
CA LEU A 294 43.99 -3.38 29.13
C LEU A 294 42.92 -4.36 28.62
N VAL A 295 43.27 -5.64 28.50
CA VAL A 295 42.34 -6.72 28.14
C VAL A 295 41.18 -6.78 29.12
N THR A 296 41.48 -6.74 30.41
CA THR A 296 40.49 -6.82 31.50
C THR A 296 39.54 -5.63 31.50
N GLU A 297 40.06 -4.42 31.28
CA GLU A 297 39.25 -3.20 31.18
C GLU A 297 38.32 -3.22 29.96
N ILE A 298 38.82 -3.60 28.78
CA ILE A 298 37.99 -3.65 27.56
C ILE A 298 36.91 -4.72 27.69
N ALA A 299 37.24 -5.90 28.25
CA ALA A 299 36.27 -6.97 28.48
C ALA A 299 35.14 -6.55 29.45
N PHE A 300 35.47 -5.75 30.48
CA PHE A 300 34.49 -5.19 31.39
C PHE A 300 33.49 -4.28 30.68
N TRP A 301 33.98 -3.31 29.87
CA TRP A 301 33.12 -2.42 29.11
C TRP A 301 32.27 -3.16 28.07
N CYS A 302 32.85 -4.14 27.39
CA CYS A 302 32.11 -5.01 26.47
C CYS A 302 30.97 -5.74 27.18
N THR A 303 31.21 -6.25 28.39
CA THR A 303 30.18 -6.92 29.19
C THR A 303 29.04 -5.98 29.56
N ILE A 304 29.34 -4.74 29.98
CA ILE A 304 28.32 -3.72 30.24
C ILE A 304 27.47 -3.46 28.99
N VAL A 305 28.12 -3.31 27.83
CA VAL A 305 27.43 -3.06 26.55
C VAL A 305 26.54 -4.23 26.16
N VAL A 306 27.00 -5.48 26.32
CA VAL A 306 26.20 -6.68 26.03
C VAL A 306 25.00 -6.78 26.97
N ILE A 307 25.19 -6.62 28.29
CA ILE A 307 24.08 -6.64 29.26
C ILE A 307 23.08 -5.53 28.95
N GLY A 308 23.55 -4.31 28.69
CA GLY A 308 22.70 -3.19 28.28
C GLY A 308 21.93 -3.49 27.01
N SER A 309 22.56 -4.13 26.02
CA SER A 309 21.92 -4.54 24.77
C SER A 309 20.85 -5.62 25.01
N VAL A 310 21.07 -6.56 25.93
CA VAL A 310 20.08 -7.60 26.28
C VAL A 310 18.86 -6.98 26.95
N ILE A 311 19.06 -6.08 27.90
CA ILE A 311 17.96 -5.34 28.54
C ILE A 311 17.19 -4.55 27.47
N ASN A 312 17.92 -3.89 26.58
CA ASN A 312 17.34 -3.14 25.48
C ASN A 312 16.48 -4.02 24.57
N LEU A 313 16.95 -5.21 24.25
CA LEU A 313 16.23 -6.20 23.46
C LEU A 313 14.94 -6.64 24.17
N ILE A 314 15.01 -6.96 25.46
CA ILE A 314 13.85 -7.40 26.25
C ILE A 314 12.77 -6.31 26.24
N ILE A 315 13.16 -5.05 26.41
CA ILE A 315 12.24 -3.90 26.34
C ILE A 315 11.64 -3.79 24.93
N ASP A 316 12.46 -3.86 23.87
CA ASP A 316 11.99 -3.74 22.49
C ASP A 316 11.04 -4.89 22.12
N LEU A 317 11.31 -6.13 22.57
CA LEU A 317 10.44 -7.30 22.39
C LEU A 317 9.12 -7.14 23.17
N PHE A 318 9.17 -6.67 24.41
CA PHE A 318 7.97 -6.43 25.21
C PHE A 318 7.08 -5.35 24.59
N LEU A 319 7.67 -4.26 24.10
CA LEU A 319 6.93 -3.20 23.41
C LEU A 319 6.32 -3.67 22.10
N LEU A 320 7.02 -4.54 21.35
CA LEU A 320 6.50 -5.16 20.15
C LEU A 320 5.31 -6.09 20.44
N LEU A 321 5.45 -6.98 21.43
CA LEU A 321 4.35 -7.85 21.86
C LEU A 321 3.15 -7.04 22.34
N TYR A 322 3.39 -6.01 23.17
CA TYR A 322 2.31 -5.13 23.63
C TYR A 322 1.60 -4.43 22.47
N ARG A 323 2.33 -3.94 21.46
CA ARG A 323 1.73 -3.32 20.28
C ARG A 323 0.95 -4.31 19.44
N ASP A 324 1.48 -5.52 19.23
CA ASP A 324 0.83 -6.52 18.39
C ASP A 324 -0.43 -7.10 19.10
N PHE A 325 -0.47 -7.14 20.44
CA PHE A 325 -1.64 -7.61 21.21
C PHE A 325 -2.70 -6.53 21.49
N PHE A 326 -2.31 -5.29 21.78
CA PHE A 326 -3.24 -4.22 22.18
C PHE A 326 -3.42 -3.11 21.13
N GLY A 327 -2.60 -3.09 20.09
CA GLY A 327 -2.58 -2.03 19.08
C GLY A 327 -3.42 -2.28 17.83
N SER A 328 -4.22 -3.35 17.78
CA SER A 328 -5.15 -3.60 16.66
C SER A 328 -6.47 -2.83 16.77
N GLU A 329 -6.75 -2.16 17.90
CA GLU A 329 -8.01 -1.43 18.12
C GLU A 329 -7.95 0.10 17.94
N THR A 330 -6.80 0.71 17.61
CA THR A 330 -6.75 2.17 17.41
C THR A 330 -5.85 2.59 16.26
N PHE A 331 -6.50 2.87 15.12
CA PHE A 331 -6.20 3.78 14.00
C PHE A 331 -4.76 4.06 13.57
#